data_AF-A0A935P773-F1
#
_entry.id   AF-A0A935P773-F1
#
_cell.length_a   1.000
_cell.length_b   1.000
_cell.length_c   1.000
_cell.angle_alpha   90.00
_cell.angle_beta   90.00
_cell.angle_gamma   90.00
#
_symmetry.space_group_name_H-M   'P 1'
#
loop_
_entity.id
_entity.type
_entity.pdbx_description
1 polymer ?
#
loop_
_entity_poly.entity_id
_entity_poly.type
_entity_poly.pdbx_seq_one_letter_code
_entity_poly.pdbx_strand_id
1 'polypeptide(L)'
;MRLLPRRTAPQIGEDVRHRLASRPDETLERALTGIVHMKLIPPLIKAAGFKNQHIPCRQAPEPQARALAALLHKWAFPITGTQDWTRAHVTAGGVDASEINPATMESKRVPGLYLIGEIVDVDGDCGGYNLQWAWSSGALAGRASAK
;
A
#
# COMPACT_ATOMS: atom_id res chain seq x y z
N MET A 1 6.59 5.66 2.14
CA MET A 1 5.68 5.90 1.01
C MET A 1 6.38 6.73 -0.06
N ARG A 2 6.24 6.36 -1.35
CA ARG A 2 6.66 7.20 -2.49
C ARG A 2 5.42 7.88 -3.06
N LEU A 3 5.34 9.20 -3.03
CA LEU A 3 4.17 9.92 -3.57
C LEU A 3 4.21 10.01 -5.10
N LEU A 4 5.42 10.01 -5.68
CA LEU A 4 5.65 10.05 -7.13
C LEU A 4 6.42 8.79 -7.57
N PRO A 5 5.78 7.60 -7.57
CA PRO A 5 6.49 6.32 -7.73
C PRO A 5 7.19 6.14 -9.08
N ARG A 6 6.75 6.87 -10.12
CA ARG A 6 7.32 6.83 -11.47
C ARG A 6 8.51 7.80 -11.66
N ARG A 7 8.88 8.57 -10.65
CA ARG A 7 9.97 9.56 -10.73
C ARG A 7 11.11 9.22 -9.77
N THR A 8 12.34 9.41 -10.23
CA THR A 8 13.55 9.26 -9.43
C THR A 8 13.76 10.46 -8.50
N ALA A 9 14.57 10.30 -7.44
CA ALA A 9 14.85 11.40 -6.52
C ALA A 9 15.47 12.64 -7.20
N PRO A 10 16.43 12.53 -8.15
CA PRO A 10 16.95 13.68 -8.87
C PRO A 10 15.89 14.39 -9.73
N GLN A 11 15.04 13.62 -10.42
CA GLN A 11 13.94 14.18 -11.22
C GLN A 11 12.97 14.97 -10.34
N ILE A 12 12.58 14.41 -9.19
CA ILE A 12 11.68 15.10 -8.24
C ILE A 12 12.34 16.37 -7.69
N GLY A 13 13.64 16.34 -7.39
CA GLY A 13 14.38 17.53 -6.97
C GLY A 13 14.35 18.64 -8.01
N GLU A 14 14.57 18.28 -9.28
CA GLU A 14 14.48 19.23 -10.39
C GLU A 14 13.06 19.75 -10.61
N ASP A 15 12.06 18.87 -10.59
CA ASP A 15 10.65 19.23 -10.74
C ASP A 15 10.22 20.25 -9.68
N VAL A 16 10.61 20.03 -8.41
CA VAL A 16 10.29 20.94 -7.31
C VAL A 16 10.97 22.29 -7.52
N ARG A 17 12.27 22.31 -7.85
CA ARG A 17 12.99 23.57 -8.12
C ARG A 17 12.36 24.33 -9.27
N HIS A 18 12.15 23.67 -10.41
CA HIS A 18 11.54 24.28 -11.59
C HIS A 18 10.12 24.78 -11.27
N ARG A 19 9.32 24.02 -10.53
CA ARG A 19 7.96 24.42 -10.14
C ARG A 19 7.95 25.69 -9.31
N LEU A 20 8.77 25.77 -8.27
CA LEU A 20 8.86 26.94 -7.39
C LEU A 20 9.42 28.16 -8.14
N ALA A 21 10.42 27.96 -9.00
CA ALA A 21 11.01 29.03 -9.80
C ALA A 21 10.05 29.59 -10.87
N SER A 22 9.24 28.73 -11.50
CA SER A 22 8.28 29.14 -12.54
C SER A 22 7.07 29.91 -12.00
N ARG A 23 6.87 29.93 -10.68
CA ARG A 23 5.68 30.48 -10.00
C ARG A 23 6.05 31.30 -8.76
N PRO A 24 6.95 32.30 -8.89
CA PRO A 24 7.59 32.95 -7.74
C PRO A 24 6.60 33.66 -6.80
N ASP A 25 5.52 34.20 -7.36
CA ASP A 25 4.51 34.97 -6.62
C ASP A 25 3.28 34.13 -6.22
N GLU A 26 3.19 32.87 -6.67
CA GLU A 26 2.16 31.96 -6.16
C GLU A 26 2.54 31.41 -4.79
N THR A 27 1.54 31.03 -4.01
CA THR A 27 1.76 30.33 -2.74
C THR A 27 2.31 28.92 -2.96
N LEU A 28 3.05 28.39 -1.98
CA LEU A 28 3.50 26.99 -2.00
C LEU A 28 2.35 26.01 -2.25
N GLU A 29 1.19 26.26 -1.64
CA GLU A 29 -0.01 25.43 -1.84
C GLU A 29 -0.48 25.40 -3.30
N ARG A 30 -0.56 26.57 -3.95
CA ARG A 30 -0.95 26.66 -5.37
C ARG A 30 0.08 26.03 -6.28
N ALA A 31 1.36 26.19 -5.98
CA ALA A 31 2.44 25.58 -6.75
C ALA A 31 2.42 24.04 -6.64
N LEU A 32 2.09 23.47 -5.48
CA LEU A 32 2.04 22.02 -5.27
C LEU A 32 0.74 21.36 -5.74
N THR A 33 -0.31 22.14 -5.95
CA THR A 33 -1.55 21.65 -6.56
C THR A 33 -1.27 21.01 -7.92
N GLY A 34 -1.78 19.79 -8.11
CA GLY A 34 -1.57 18.97 -9.32
C GLY A 34 -0.30 18.10 -9.30
N ILE A 35 0.62 18.30 -8.35
CA ILE A 35 1.72 17.35 -8.08
C ILE A 35 1.24 16.30 -7.08
N VAL A 36 0.55 16.76 -6.03
CA VAL A 36 -0.10 15.91 -5.03
C VAL A 36 -1.55 16.34 -4.83
N HIS A 37 -2.35 15.47 -4.23
CA HIS A 37 -3.72 15.80 -3.86
C HIS A 37 -3.74 16.94 -2.82
N MET A 38 -4.69 17.89 -2.94
CA MET A 38 -4.75 19.11 -2.11
C MET A 38 -4.74 18.82 -0.59
N LYS A 39 -5.41 17.75 -0.15
CA LYS A 39 -5.41 17.31 1.26
C LYS A 39 -4.04 16.86 1.79
N LEU A 40 -3.10 16.49 0.92
CA LEU A 40 -1.74 16.10 1.30
C LEU A 40 -0.79 17.30 1.38
N ILE A 41 -1.15 18.44 0.80
CA ILE A 41 -0.28 19.62 0.76
C ILE A 41 0.00 20.16 2.17
N PRO A 42 -1.00 20.42 3.04
CA PRO A 42 -0.72 20.91 4.39
C PRO A 42 0.20 20.01 5.22
N PRO A 43 -0.04 18.68 5.33
CA PRO A 43 0.86 17.82 6.11
C PRO A 43 2.24 17.67 5.47
N LEU A 44 2.35 17.71 4.14
CA LEU A 44 3.63 17.63 3.43
C LEU A 44 4.49 18.89 3.65
N ILE A 45 3.89 20.07 3.54
CA ILE A 45 4.55 21.37 3.78
C ILE A 45 5.03 21.44 5.24
N LYS A 46 4.17 21.04 6.19
CA LYS A 46 4.52 20.97 7.61
C LYS A 46 5.69 20.00 7.85
N ALA A 47 5.65 18.81 7.24
CA ALA A 47 6.72 17.81 7.37
C ALA A 47 8.04 18.28 6.74
N ALA A 48 7.99 19.11 5.68
CA ALA A 48 9.18 19.72 5.07
C ALA A 48 9.76 20.91 5.89
N GLY A 49 9.15 21.26 7.03
CA GLY A 49 9.64 22.29 7.94
C GLY A 49 9.14 23.71 7.63
N PHE A 50 8.15 23.87 6.75
CA PHE A 50 7.50 25.16 6.53
C PHE A 50 6.43 25.42 7.59
N LYS A 51 6.35 26.67 8.06
CA LYS A 51 5.34 27.11 9.06
C LYS A 51 4.03 27.58 8.43
N ASN A 52 4.08 28.05 7.18
CA ASN A 52 2.95 28.62 6.47
C ASN A 52 3.00 28.20 4.99
N GLN A 53 1.92 27.61 4.49
CA GLN A 53 1.78 27.18 3.09
C GLN A 53 1.42 28.31 2.12
N HIS A 54 1.03 29.47 2.64
CA HIS A 54 0.65 30.65 1.86
C HIS A 54 1.83 31.60 1.59
N ILE A 55 3.06 31.22 1.93
CA ILE A 55 4.23 32.02 1.54
C ILE A 55 4.43 31.93 0.02
N PRO A 56 4.85 33.03 -0.63
CA PRO A 56 5.25 32.99 -2.03
C PRO A 56 6.40 32.01 -2.28
N CYS A 57 6.41 31.32 -3.42
CA CYS A 57 7.45 30.34 -3.76
C CYS A 57 8.86 30.92 -3.75
N ARG A 58 9.02 32.19 -4.14
CA ARG A 58 10.31 32.90 -4.08
C ARG A 58 10.90 33.03 -2.67
N GLN A 59 10.07 32.88 -1.63
CA GLN A 59 10.48 32.91 -0.22
C GLN A 59 10.71 31.52 0.36
N ALA A 60 10.58 30.47 -0.45
CA ALA A 60 10.84 29.10 -0.02
C ALA A 60 12.36 28.90 0.15
N PRO A 61 12.86 28.63 1.36
CA PRO A 61 14.29 28.45 1.53
C PRO A 61 14.72 27.09 0.98
N GLU A 62 15.89 27.07 0.36
CA GLU A 62 16.41 25.90 -0.36
C GLU A 62 16.49 24.62 0.51
N PRO A 63 16.88 24.65 1.81
CA PRO A 63 16.84 23.46 2.65
C PRO A 63 15.45 22.82 2.75
N GLN A 64 14.40 23.63 2.91
CA GLN A 64 13.02 23.13 2.98
C GLN A 64 12.52 22.66 1.61
N ALA A 65 12.92 23.30 0.51
CA ALA A 65 12.61 22.82 -0.84
C ALA A 65 13.24 21.43 -1.12
N ARG A 66 14.48 21.21 -0.66
CA ARG A 66 15.11 19.88 -0.71
C ARG A 66 14.40 18.86 0.19
N ALA A 67 13.99 19.26 1.40
CA ALA A 67 13.23 18.39 2.29
C ALA A 67 11.88 17.98 1.68
N LEU A 68 11.19 18.93 1.03
CA LEU A 68 9.95 18.69 0.30
C LEU A 68 10.15 17.67 -0.84
N ALA A 69 11.19 17.83 -1.65
CA ALA A 69 11.53 16.86 -2.70
C ALA A 69 11.85 15.47 -2.12
N ALA A 70 12.60 15.42 -1.01
CA ALA A 70 12.92 14.18 -0.32
C ALA A 70 11.66 13.46 0.20
N LEU A 71 10.69 14.20 0.76
CA LEU A 71 9.42 13.64 1.24
C LEU A 71 8.52 13.16 0.10
N LEU A 72 8.48 13.88 -1.03
CA LEU A 72 7.77 13.43 -2.24
C LEU A 72 8.33 12.09 -2.75
N HIS A 73 9.65 11.89 -2.64
CA HIS A 73 10.28 10.64 -3.02
C HIS A 73 10.12 9.54 -1.96
N LYS A 74 10.36 9.84 -0.69
CA LYS A 74 10.35 8.88 0.42
C LYS A 74 9.85 9.52 1.71
N TRP A 75 8.55 9.47 1.92
CA TRP A 75 7.93 9.86 3.19
C TRP A 75 7.83 8.65 4.13
N ALA A 76 8.57 8.68 5.23
CA ALA A 76 8.50 7.64 6.26
C ALA A 76 7.34 7.92 7.24
N PHE A 77 6.59 6.88 7.58
CA PHE A 77 5.57 6.91 8.62
C PHE A 77 5.93 5.86 9.68
N PRO A 78 5.92 6.21 10.97
CA PRO A 78 6.10 5.22 12.02
C PRO A 78 4.88 4.29 12.02
N ILE A 79 5.12 2.99 11.93
CA ILE A 79 4.08 1.98 12.03
C ILE A 79 3.86 1.68 13.51
N THR A 80 2.64 1.89 14.00
CA THR A 80 2.28 1.71 15.41
C THR A 80 1.65 0.36 15.73
N GLY A 81 1.30 -0.41 14.69
CA GLY A 81 0.64 -1.71 14.82
C GLY A 81 -0.30 -1.98 13.65
N THR A 82 -1.01 -3.11 13.72
CA THR A 82 -2.08 -3.48 12.80
C THR A 82 -3.45 -3.17 13.42
N GLN A 83 -4.51 -3.20 12.60
CA GLN A 83 -5.87 -3.17 13.10
C GLN A 83 -6.27 -4.53 13.68
N ASP A 84 -7.39 -4.55 14.41
CA ASP A 84 -7.96 -5.77 14.97
C ASP A 84 -8.46 -6.73 13.88
N TRP A 85 -8.62 -8.00 14.27
CA TRP A 85 -9.09 -9.09 13.41
C TRP A 85 -10.38 -8.78 12.65
N THR A 86 -11.32 -8.05 13.27
CA THR A 86 -12.60 -7.67 12.64
C THR A 86 -12.45 -6.77 11.42
N ARG A 87 -11.27 -6.19 11.21
CA ARG A 87 -10.89 -5.38 10.05
C ARG A 87 -9.93 -6.10 9.10
N ALA A 88 -9.53 -7.33 9.41
CA ALA A 88 -8.74 -8.15 8.52
C ALA A 88 -9.60 -8.64 7.34
N HIS A 89 -9.02 -8.66 6.13
CA HIS A 89 -9.69 -9.19 4.94
C HIS A 89 -9.46 -10.68 4.72
N VAL A 90 -8.38 -11.21 5.30
CA VAL A 90 -7.98 -12.61 5.19
C VAL A 90 -7.19 -12.99 6.44
N THR A 91 -7.26 -14.27 6.78
CA THR A 91 -6.47 -14.95 7.80
C THR A 91 -5.20 -15.52 7.17
N ALA A 92 -4.02 -15.10 7.65
CA ALA A 92 -2.79 -15.84 7.40
C ALA A 92 -2.64 -16.93 8.46
N GLY A 93 -2.22 -18.14 8.06
CA GLY A 93 -2.28 -19.34 8.90
C GLY A 93 -3.52 -20.19 8.63
N GLY A 94 -3.60 -21.33 9.32
CA GLY A 94 -4.73 -22.25 9.20
C GLY A 94 -4.30 -23.70 9.45
N VAL A 95 -5.03 -24.65 8.89
CA VAL A 95 -4.59 -26.05 8.84
C VAL A 95 -3.43 -26.16 7.87
N ASP A 96 -2.32 -26.75 8.33
CA ASP A 96 -1.12 -26.98 7.51
C ASP A 96 -1.49 -27.73 6.22
N ALA A 97 -1.28 -27.07 5.08
CA ALA A 97 -1.55 -27.63 3.75
C ALA A 97 -0.74 -28.92 3.49
N SER A 98 0.38 -29.13 4.18
CA SER A 98 1.17 -30.37 4.11
C SER A 98 0.41 -31.59 4.63
N GLU A 99 -0.60 -31.40 5.49
CA GLU A 99 -1.46 -32.46 6.03
C GLU A 99 -2.66 -32.80 5.14
N ILE A 100 -2.78 -32.12 4.00
CA ILE A 100 -3.89 -32.26 3.06
C ILE A 100 -3.38 -32.87 1.75
N ASN A 101 -4.16 -33.77 1.15
CA ASN A 101 -3.86 -34.29 -0.17
C ASN A 101 -4.17 -33.22 -1.23
N PRO A 102 -3.18 -32.69 -1.96
CA PRO A 102 -3.39 -31.56 -2.87
C PRO A 102 -4.26 -31.92 -4.10
N ALA A 103 -4.46 -33.21 -4.39
CA ALA A 103 -5.29 -33.66 -5.51
C ALA A 103 -6.76 -33.88 -5.12
N THR A 104 -7.08 -33.97 -3.83
CA THR A 104 -8.45 -34.29 -3.36
C THR A 104 -8.97 -33.33 -2.31
N MET A 105 -8.10 -32.54 -1.68
CA MET A 105 -8.37 -31.74 -0.48
C MET A 105 -8.78 -32.57 0.76
N GLU A 106 -8.56 -33.88 0.73
CA GLU A 106 -8.81 -34.78 1.86
C GLU A 106 -7.67 -34.70 2.88
N SER A 107 -8.02 -34.78 4.17
CA SER A 107 -7.05 -34.90 5.24
C SER A 107 -6.24 -36.20 5.09
N LYS A 108 -4.91 -36.10 5.18
CA LYS A 108 -4.01 -37.27 5.25
C LYS A 108 -4.13 -38.02 6.57
N ARG A 109 -4.76 -37.43 7.59
CA ARG A 109 -4.88 -37.98 8.94
C ARG A 109 -6.24 -38.63 9.19
N VAL A 110 -7.30 -38.05 8.63
CA VAL A 110 -8.68 -38.51 8.86
C VAL A 110 -9.34 -38.76 7.50
N PRO A 111 -9.43 -40.04 7.07
CA PRO A 111 -10.15 -40.39 5.85
C PRO A 111 -11.60 -39.89 5.88
N GLY A 112 -12.08 -39.36 4.76
CA GLY A 112 -13.42 -38.78 4.60
C GLY A 112 -13.57 -37.34 5.09
N LEU A 113 -12.55 -36.75 5.74
CA LEU A 113 -12.55 -35.33 6.13
C LEU A 113 -11.90 -34.48 5.04
N TYR A 114 -12.59 -33.45 4.57
CA TYR A 114 -12.09 -32.51 3.55
C TYR A 114 -12.01 -31.10 4.11
N LEU A 115 -10.94 -30.38 3.77
CA LEU A 115 -10.67 -29.03 4.24
C LEU A 115 -10.41 -28.12 3.04
N ILE A 116 -11.13 -27.01 2.94
CA ILE A 116 -11.14 -26.13 1.76
C ILE A 116 -11.22 -24.65 2.15
N GLY A 117 -10.85 -23.78 1.22
CA GLY A 117 -10.92 -22.33 1.44
C GLY A 117 -10.00 -21.83 2.55
N GLU A 118 -10.42 -20.76 3.20
CA GLU A 118 -9.59 -19.97 4.15
C GLU A 118 -9.23 -20.73 5.45
N ILE A 119 -9.83 -21.88 5.73
CA ILE A 119 -9.44 -22.69 6.89
C ILE A 119 -8.07 -23.36 6.69
N VAL A 120 -7.65 -23.54 5.43
CA VAL A 120 -6.35 -24.08 5.07
C VAL A 120 -5.33 -22.95 5.10
N ASP A 121 -4.11 -23.23 5.55
CA ASP A 121 -2.97 -22.30 5.57
C ASP A 121 -2.51 -21.94 4.15
N VAL A 122 -3.37 -21.20 3.46
CA VAL A 122 -3.21 -20.64 2.11
C VAL A 122 -3.95 -19.31 2.08
N ASP A 123 -3.18 -18.23 2.09
CA ASP A 123 -3.66 -16.87 1.85
C ASP A 123 -2.97 -16.26 0.62
N GLY A 124 -3.70 -15.39 -0.07
CA GLY A 124 -3.21 -14.66 -1.23
C GLY A 124 -3.39 -13.15 -1.08
N ASP A 125 -2.72 -12.42 -1.97
CA ASP A 125 -2.85 -10.96 -2.07
C ASP A 125 -4.30 -10.52 -2.34
N CYS A 126 -4.58 -9.23 -2.08
CA CYS A 126 -5.82 -8.60 -2.54
C CYS A 126 -5.90 -8.64 -4.08
N GLY A 127 -7.09 -8.88 -4.61
CA GLY A 127 -7.31 -8.95 -6.07
C GLY A 127 -8.04 -10.20 -6.56
N GLY A 128 -8.66 -10.97 -5.66
CA GLY A 128 -9.49 -12.12 -6.01
C GLY A 128 -8.82 -13.49 -5.81
N TYR A 129 -7.55 -13.53 -5.40
CA TYR A 129 -6.80 -14.77 -5.19
C TYR A 129 -7.42 -15.68 -4.12
N ASN A 130 -7.82 -15.11 -2.97
CA ASN A 130 -8.47 -15.88 -1.90
C ASN A 130 -9.82 -16.49 -2.34
N LEU A 131 -10.60 -15.75 -3.14
CA LEU A 131 -11.83 -16.29 -3.71
C LEU A 131 -11.53 -17.40 -4.72
N GLN A 132 -10.57 -17.18 -5.62
CA GLN A 132 -10.13 -18.21 -6.57
C GLN A 132 -9.67 -19.48 -5.85
N TRP A 133 -8.95 -19.35 -4.74
CA TRP A 133 -8.56 -20.46 -3.88
C TRP A 133 -9.77 -21.19 -3.29
N ALA A 134 -10.72 -20.46 -2.70
CA ALA A 134 -11.95 -21.03 -2.16
C ALA A 134 -12.75 -21.82 -3.21
N TRP A 135 -12.88 -21.28 -4.43
CA TRP A 135 -13.57 -21.97 -5.53
C TRP A 135 -12.82 -23.20 -6.01
N SER A 136 -11.51 -23.10 -6.20
CA SER A 136 -10.70 -24.19 -6.74
C SER A 136 -10.61 -25.37 -5.77
N SER A 137 -10.34 -25.09 -4.50
CA SER A 137 -10.29 -26.09 -3.43
C SER A 137 -11.65 -26.73 -3.21
N GLY A 138 -12.72 -25.93 -3.14
CA GLY A 138 -14.09 -26.43 -2.98
C GLY A 138 -14.53 -27.33 -4.14
N ALA A 139 -14.28 -26.92 -5.39
CA ALA A 139 -14.62 -27.72 -6.55
C ALA A 139 -13.82 -29.04 -6.61
N LEU A 140 -12.57 -29.04 -6.15
CA LEU A 140 -11.74 -30.24 -6.09
C LEU A 140 -12.25 -31.22 -5.03
N ALA A 141 -12.50 -30.74 -3.81
CA ALA A 141 -13.06 -31.54 -2.72
C ALA A 141 -14.40 -32.15 -3.10
N GLY A 142 -15.32 -31.35 -3.66
CA GLY A 142 -16.65 -31.82 -4.05
C GLY A 142 -16.63 -32.92 -5.11
N ARG A 143 -15.66 -32.89 -6.04
CA ARG A 143 -15.47 -33.99 -7.01
C ARG A 143 -14.83 -35.22 -6.40
N ALA A 144 -13.95 -35.05 -5.41
CA ALA A 144 -13.28 -36.16 -4.74
C ALA A 144 -14.22 -36.90 -3.78
N SER A 145 -15.06 -36.17 -3.04
CA SER A 145 -15.99 -36.73 -2.05
C SER A 145 -17.22 -37.40 -2.64
N ALA A 146 -17.49 -37.22 -3.94
CA ALA A 146 -18.63 -37.81 -4.65
C ALA A 146 -18.32 -39.19 -5.28
N LYS A 147 -17.09 -39.69 -5.09
CA LYS A 147 -16.67 -41.03 -5.50
C LYS A 147 -16.83 -42.02 -4.36
#